data_AF-J2ZRF3-F1
#
_entry.id   AF-J2ZRF3-F1
#
_cell.length_a   1.000
_cell.length_b   1.000
_cell.length_c   1.000
_cell.angle_alpha   90.00
_cell.angle_beta   90.00
_cell.angle_gamma   90.00
#
_symmetry.space_group_name_H-M   'P 1'
#
loop_
_entity.id
_entity.type
_entity.pdbx_description
1 polymer ?
#
loop_
_entity_poly.entity_id
_entity_poly.type
_entity_poly.pdbx_seq_one_letter_code
_entity_poly.pdbx_strand_id
1 'polypeptide(L)'
;MSEPMTASTERAESAQERERGYWLYTPGEGAARWEEFRTAGIMALNWDRVGDLASFPDKESLLDALYTHYGDWGGRPRRAADSVWDYIHAMKPGDIVYVRRSFNEIVGRGVVRSDYRYDEDRSSFRAVRDVEWTHVGSWPLEQRIGRLMLQRLTENTKYTPGQLNALIGIEDSHSPSSADERLGNNDLDEADEHYTSTDFLDEVFLSPEDLDQMLGLLRRKKNLILQGAPGTGKTFAAKRLAYALMGETDDSRVEVVQFHQSTAYEDVVVGLRPTVEGGFAAAEGVFARFCRRAAADPGRDYVFIIDEINRANISKAFGELLMLIEAEHRGEALRLPVSGELLSVPKRLHIIGMMNTADRGLALIDYALRRRFAFFEMRPALDHPGFLRHVEAVGSSRLEALVDVVRRLNQRIAEDEALGPGFQIGHSYLCLPAGNPENPGGMDADVTSMVRYELEPLVREYWFDNPAAMDESIHELESILP
;
A
#
# COMPACT_ATOMS: atom_id res chain seq x y z
N MET A 1 -10.67 50.68 -43.62
CA MET A 1 -10.12 50.69 -42.25
C MET A 1 -10.80 49.56 -41.52
N SER A 2 -10.14 48.42 -41.44
CA SER A 2 -10.68 47.21 -40.81
C SER A 2 -9.53 46.64 -39.98
N GLU A 3 -9.66 46.75 -38.66
CA GLU A 3 -8.69 46.28 -37.68
C GLU A 3 -8.62 44.74 -37.65
N PRO A 4 -7.43 44.13 -37.45
CA PRO A 4 -7.30 42.75 -37.04
C PRO A 4 -6.97 42.68 -35.53
N MET A 5 -7.87 42.13 -34.70
CA MET A 5 -7.60 41.90 -33.28
C MET A 5 -7.99 40.49 -32.76
N THR A 6 -8.38 39.56 -33.63
CA THR A 6 -8.85 38.22 -33.20
C THR A 6 -7.80 37.11 -33.32
N ALA A 7 -6.86 37.19 -34.27
CA ALA A 7 -5.88 36.10 -34.49
C ALA A 7 -4.72 36.07 -33.48
N SER A 8 -4.47 37.17 -32.76
CA SER A 8 -3.41 37.27 -31.75
C SER A 8 -3.82 36.66 -30.40
N THR A 9 -5.12 36.68 -30.07
CA THR A 9 -5.64 36.19 -28.78
C THR A 9 -5.79 34.67 -28.76
N GLU A 10 -6.30 34.07 -29.84
CA GLU A 10 -6.38 32.59 -29.99
C GLU A 10 -4.98 31.94 -30.09
N ARG A 11 -4.00 32.63 -30.68
CA ARG A 11 -2.60 32.18 -30.70
C ARG A 11 -1.91 32.33 -29.35
N ALA A 12 -2.34 33.28 -28.51
CA ALA A 12 -1.82 33.45 -27.16
C ALA A 12 -2.42 32.40 -26.20
N GLU A 13 -3.72 32.11 -26.29
CA GLU A 13 -4.37 31.05 -25.48
C GLU A 13 -3.83 29.66 -25.84
N SER A 14 -3.66 29.34 -27.13
CA SER A 14 -3.08 28.06 -27.57
C SER A 14 -1.57 27.92 -27.29
N ALA A 15 -0.84 29.01 -27.11
CA ALA A 15 0.55 28.99 -26.63
C ALA A 15 0.62 28.85 -25.10
N GLN A 16 -0.34 29.41 -24.37
CA GLN A 16 -0.43 29.37 -22.92
C GLN A 16 -0.87 27.99 -22.39
N GLU A 17 -1.67 27.24 -23.16
CA GLU A 17 -1.98 25.83 -22.86
C GLU A 17 -0.77 24.90 -23.06
N ARG A 18 0.13 25.21 -24.01
CA ARG A 18 1.32 24.39 -24.31
C ARG A 18 2.43 24.47 -23.26
N GLU A 19 2.33 25.40 -22.31
CA GLU A 19 3.37 25.66 -21.31
C GLU A 19 2.85 25.52 -19.86
N ARG A 20 1.65 24.97 -19.69
CA ARG A 20 0.94 24.88 -18.41
C ARG A 20 1.35 23.63 -17.63
N GLY A 21 1.78 23.80 -16.38
CA GLY A 21 2.07 22.68 -15.49
C GLY A 21 0.79 22.05 -14.95
N TYR A 22 0.81 20.73 -14.81
CA TYR A 22 -0.27 19.97 -14.18
C TYR A 22 0.29 19.24 -12.97
N TRP A 23 -0.42 19.33 -11.85
CA TRP A 23 0.07 18.87 -10.56
C TRP A 23 -0.98 18.00 -9.88
N LEU A 24 -0.53 16.97 -9.19
CA LEU A 24 -1.32 16.18 -8.27
C LEU A 24 -0.92 16.55 -6.85
N TYR A 25 -1.92 16.83 -6.01
CA TYR A 25 -1.72 17.37 -4.68
C TYR A 25 -2.62 16.68 -3.64
N THR A 26 -2.09 16.50 -2.43
CA THR A 26 -2.81 15.97 -1.27
C THR A 26 -2.67 16.96 -0.09
N PRO A 27 -3.77 17.61 0.33
CA PRO A 27 -3.74 18.64 1.38
C PRO A 27 -3.66 18.00 2.77
N GLY A 28 -2.43 17.72 3.20
CA GLY A 28 -2.17 16.96 4.43
C GLY A 28 -2.46 15.46 4.26
N GLU A 29 -2.18 14.67 5.29
CA GLU A 29 -2.40 13.23 5.26
C GLU A 29 -3.88 12.92 4.99
N GLY A 30 -4.16 12.03 4.03
CA GLY A 30 -5.53 11.68 3.62
C GLY A 30 -6.38 12.85 3.11
N ALA A 31 -5.76 13.98 2.72
CA ALA A 31 -6.44 15.23 2.40
C ALA A 31 -7.22 15.85 3.57
N ALA A 32 -6.80 15.61 4.82
CA ALA A 32 -7.47 16.12 6.02
C ALA A 32 -7.62 17.66 6.06
N ARG A 33 -6.75 18.41 5.37
CA ARG A 33 -6.81 19.88 5.29
C ARG A 33 -7.58 20.40 4.08
N TRP A 34 -8.23 19.51 3.31
CA TRP A 34 -8.91 19.90 2.08
C TRP A 34 -9.93 21.00 2.30
N GLU A 35 -10.83 20.86 3.27
CA GLU A 35 -11.92 21.82 3.45
C GLU A 35 -11.45 23.20 3.89
N GLU A 36 -10.43 23.25 4.75
CA GLU A 36 -9.79 24.51 5.16
C GLU A 36 -9.12 25.20 3.97
N PHE A 37 -8.30 24.47 3.23
CA PHE A 37 -7.51 25.02 2.11
C PHE A 37 -8.40 25.43 0.94
N ARG A 38 -9.48 24.66 0.71
CA ARG A 38 -10.53 25.00 -0.23
C ARG A 38 -11.21 26.32 0.12
N THR A 39 -11.64 26.46 1.37
CA THR A 39 -12.34 27.65 1.86
C THR A 39 -11.44 28.88 1.86
N ALA A 40 -10.16 28.71 2.23
CA ALA A 40 -9.18 29.78 2.24
C ALA A 40 -8.64 30.13 0.84
N GLY A 41 -8.92 29.32 -0.20
CA GLY A 41 -8.41 29.55 -1.55
C GLY A 41 -6.89 29.37 -1.66
N ILE A 42 -6.34 28.38 -0.96
CA ILE A 42 -4.89 28.13 -0.90
C ILE A 42 -4.57 26.64 -1.12
N MET A 43 -3.31 26.35 -1.46
CA MET A 43 -2.66 25.06 -1.23
C MET A 43 -1.42 25.29 -0.37
N ALA A 44 -1.10 24.35 0.51
CA ALA A 44 0.03 24.51 1.41
C ALA A 44 0.72 23.18 1.77
N LEU A 45 2.03 23.23 2.01
CA LEU A 45 2.84 22.09 2.44
C LEU A 45 3.24 22.23 3.91
N ASN A 46 3.29 21.12 4.64
CA ASN A 46 3.74 21.08 6.03
C ASN A 46 5.19 20.61 6.14
N TRP A 47 6.09 21.58 6.03
CA TRP A 47 7.52 21.40 6.28
C TRP A 47 8.01 22.40 7.33
N ASP A 48 7.15 22.75 8.29
CA ASP A 48 7.38 23.88 9.19
C ASP A 48 8.63 23.71 10.08
N ARG A 49 9.11 22.47 10.33
CA ARG A 49 10.30 22.22 11.15
C ARG A 49 11.60 22.67 10.49
N VAL A 50 11.62 22.82 9.16
CA VAL A 50 12.80 23.33 8.43
C VAL A 50 12.72 24.85 8.18
N GLY A 51 11.60 25.49 8.50
CA GLY A 51 11.40 26.93 8.28
C GLY A 51 10.96 27.27 6.85
N ASP A 52 11.36 28.46 6.38
CA ASP A 52 11.05 28.92 5.02
C ASP A 52 11.82 28.07 3.99
N LEU A 53 11.09 27.40 3.12
CA LEU A 53 11.65 26.48 2.14
C LEU A 53 12.39 27.22 1.02
N ALA A 54 12.08 28.48 0.77
CA ALA A 54 12.80 29.30 -0.19
C ALA A 54 14.15 29.80 0.32
N SER A 55 14.47 29.59 1.62
CA SER A 55 15.75 30.01 2.21
C SER A 55 16.94 29.11 1.82
N PHE A 56 16.67 27.93 1.26
CA PHE A 56 17.71 26.96 0.88
C PHE A 56 18.29 27.30 -0.51
N PRO A 57 19.62 27.44 -0.64
CA PRO A 57 20.25 27.87 -1.90
C PRO A 57 20.22 26.78 -2.99
N ASP A 58 20.17 25.52 -2.60
CA ASP A 58 20.16 24.37 -3.51
C ASP A 58 19.38 23.19 -2.93
N LYS A 59 18.99 22.27 -3.82
CA LYS A 59 18.18 21.10 -3.46
C LYS A 59 18.90 20.16 -2.48
N GLU A 60 20.23 20.06 -2.52
CA GLU A 60 20.96 19.17 -1.61
C GLU A 60 20.92 19.70 -0.17
N SER A 61 21.03 21.03 0.01
CA SER A 61 20.87 21.67 1.31
C SER A 61 19.46 21.52 1.88
N LEU A 62 18.43 21.60 1.02
CA LEU A 62 17.05 21.29 1.40
C LEU A 62 16.90 19.81 1.79
N LEU A 63 17.48 18.89 1.01
CA LEU A 63 17.46 17.45 1.30
C LEU A 63 18.08 17.13 2.67
N ASP A 64 19.24 17.72 2.96
CA ASP A 64 19.93 17.54 4.24
C ASP A 64 19.13 18.13 5.40
N ALA A 65 18.46 19.28 5.22
CA ALA A 65 17.59 19.88 6.23
C ALA A 65 16.35 19.01 6.49
N LEU A 66 15.70 18.51 5.44
CA LEU A 66 14.57 17.59 5.56
C LEU A 66 14.99 16.32 6.31
N TYR A 67 16.11 15.71 5.93
CA TYR A 67 16.67 14.54 6.62
C TYR A 67 16.96 14.80 8.10
N THR A 68 17.53 15.97 8.42
CA THR A 68 17.89 16.33 9.80
C THR A 68 16.67 16.54 10.70
N HIS A 69 15.63 17.22 10.20
CA HIS A 69 14.47 17.63 11.02
C HIS A 69 13.30 16.63 11.01
N TYR A 70 13.23 15.78 9.97
CA TYR A 70 12.17 14.77 9.81
C TYR A 70 12.68 13.33 9.87
N GLY A 71 14.00 13.14 9.96
CA GLY A 71 14.65 11.86 10.21
C GLY A 71 14.90 11.02 8.97
N ASP A 72 15.47 9.84 9.22
CA ASP A 72 15.78 8.81 8.23
C ASP A 72 14.56 7.92 8.00
N TRP A 73 14.00 7.92 6.79
CA TRP A 73 12.86 7.08 6.38
C TRP A 73 13.36 5.75 5.77
N GLY A 74 14.59 5.32 6.07
CA GLY A 74 15.28 4.23 5.39
C GLY A 74 16.10 4.69 4.18
N GLY A 75 16.52 5.97 4.19
CA GLY A 75 17.34 6.65 3.19
C GLY A 75 17.15 8.17 3.22
N ARG A 76 17.98 8.90 2.47
CA ARG A 76 17.78 10.35 2.24
C ARG A 76 16.47 10.59 1.47
N PRO A 77 15.59 11.52 1.89
CA PRO A 77 14.26 11.73 1.31
C PRO A 77 14.29 12.50 -0.03
N ARG A 78 14.98 11.95 -1.03
CA ARG A 78 15.25 12.63 -2.32
C ARG A 78 13.98 13.02 -3.07
N ARG A 79 12.99 12.12 -3.16
CA ARG A 79 11.73 12.39 -3.86
C ARG A 79 10.91 13.49 -3.19
N ALA A 80 10.90 13.53 -1.84
CA ALA A 80 10.24 14.62 -1.12
C ALA A 80 10.95 15.96 -1.36
N ALA A 81 12.30 15.95 -1.36
CA ALA A 81 13.08 17.14 -1.71
C ALA A 81 12.83 17.60 -3.15
N ASP A 82 12.71 16.68 -4.12
CA ASP A 82 12.28 16.98 -5.50
C ASP A 82 10.93 17.69 -5.54
N SER A 83 9.90 17.09 -4.96
CA SER A 83 8.56 17.65 -4.93
C SER A 83 8.50 19.03 -4.28
N VAL A 84 9.23 19.23 -3.18
CA VAL A 84 9.30 20.51 -2.49
C VAL A 84 10.06 21.55 -3.31
N TRP A 85 11.17 21.16 -3.93
CA TRP A 85 11.94 22.04 -4.79
C TRP A 85 11.10 22.52 -5.97
N ASP A 86 10.37 21.60 -6.61
CA ASP A 86 9.44 21.89 -7.69
C ASP A 86 8.28 22.79 -7.27
N TYR A 87 7.74 22.58 -6.07
CA TYR A 87 6.71 23.45 -5.50
C TYR A 87 7.16 24.91 -5.41
N ILE A 88 8.44 25.14 -5.12
CA ILE A 88 8.99 26.48 -4.91
C ILE A 88 9.40 27.10 -6.26
N HIS A 89 10.10 26.33 -7.10
CA HIS A 89 10.80 26.88 -8.26
C HIS A 89 10.15 26.58 -9.61
N ALA A 90 9.37 25.50 -9.72
CA ALA A 90 8.81 25.06 -10.99
C ALA A 90 7.32 25.38 -11.15
N MET A 91 6.55 25.26 -10.07
CA MET A 91 5.13 25.60 -10.08
C MET A 91 4.94 27.11 -10.26
N LYS A 92 4.10 27.49 -11.22
CA LYS A 92 3.85 28.90 -11.57
C LYS A 92 2.36 29.27 -11.56
N PRO A 93 2.02 30.56 -11.37
CA PRO A 93 0.66 31.03 -11.58
C PRO A 93 0.14 30.62 -12.96
N GLY A 94 -1.08 30.10 -12.99
CA GLY A 94 -1.69 29.51 -14.16
C GLY A 94 -1.71 27.99 -14.12
N ASP A 95 -0.80 27.30 -13.43
CA ASP A 95 -0.76 25.84 -13.38
C ASP A 95 -2.05 25.21 -12.82
N ILE A 96 -2.35 23.98 -13.24
CA ILE A 96 -3.53 23.24 -12.80
C ILE A 96 -3.14 22.26 -11.70
N VAL A 97 -3.93 22.22 -10.63
CA VAL A 97 -3.76 21.31 -9.49
C VAL A 97 -4.99 20.44 -9.37
N TYR A 98 -4.79 19.11 -9.38
CA TYR A 98 -5.80 18.13 -9.01
C TYR A 98 -5.58 17.67 -7.58
N VAL A 99 -6.65 17.64 -6.79
CA VAL A 99 -6.62 17.28 -5.38
C VAL A 99 -7.07 15.84 -5.25
N ARG A 100 -6.23 14.98 -4.69
CA ARG A 100 -6.62 13.61 -4.34
C ARG A 100 -6.89 13.47 -2.86
N ARG A 101 -7.89 12.65 -2.52
CA ARG A 101 -8.18 12.24 -1.13
C ARG A 101 -7.58 10.87 -0.83
N SER A 102 -7.70 9.94 -1.77
CA SER A 102 -7.11 8.61 -1.70
C SER A 102 -6.32 8.33 -2.98
N PHE A 103 -5.71 7.14 -3.09
CA PHE A 103 -5.06 6.74 -4.35
C PHE A 103 -6.05 6.60 -5.51
N ASN A 104 -7.35 6.45 -5.24
CA ASN A 104 -8.35 6.19 -6.28
C ASN A 104 -9.45 7.26 -6.30
N GLU A 105 -9.20 8.47 -5.80
CA GLU A 105 -10.24 9.50 -5.71
C GLU A 105 -9.67 10.91 -5.86
N ILE A 106 -10.20 11.65 -6.83
CA ILE A 106 -10.02 13.10 -6.96
C ILE A 106 -11.18 13.81 -6.29
N VAL A 107 -10.91 14.88 -5.57
CA VAL A 107 -11.91 15.67 -4.83
C VAL A 107 -11.92 17.16 -5.18
N GLY A 108 -10.96 17.61 -5.98
CA GLY A 108 -10.90 18.99 -6.41
C GLY A 108 -9.99 19.23 -7.60
N ARG A 109 -10.23 20.36 -8.27
CA ARG A 109 -9.36 20.92 -9.29
C ARG A 109 -9.26 22.43 -9.11
N GLY A 110 -8.06 22.96 -9.13
CA GLY A 110 -7.81 24.40 -9.02
C GLY A 110 -6.77 24.92 -10.00
N VAL A 111 -6.70 26.25 -10.09
CA VAL A 111 -5.70 26.98 -10.85
C VAL A 111 -4.84 27.76 -9.88
N VAL A 112 -3.52 27.58 -9.93
CA VAL A 112 -2.57 28.32 -9.10
C VAL A 112 -2.62 29.81 -9.47
N ARG A 113 -2.72 30.69 -8.48
CA ARG A 113 -2.86 32.15 -8.66
C ARG A 113 -1.70 32.96 -8.11
N SER A 114 -0.83 32.38 -7.29
CA SER A 114 0.33 33.08 -6.74
C SER A 114 1.63 32.31 -6.89
N ASP A 115 2.73 33.04 -6.78
CA ASP A 115 4.04 32.47 -6.45
C ASP A 115 4.05 31.89 -5.03
N TYR A 116 5.11 31.16 -4.70
CA TYR A 116 5.35 30.65 -3.35
C TYR A 116 5.45 31.81 -2.36
N ARG A 117 4.85 31.63 -1.17
CA ARG A 117 5.09 32.49 -0.01
C ARG A 117 5.21 31.67 1.26
N TYR A 118 5.98 32.19 2.20
CA TYR A 118 6.02 31.69 3.58
C TYR A 118 5.09 32.55 4.45
N ASP A 119 4.06 31.94 5.03
CA ASP A 119 3.05 32.60 5.83
C ASP A 119 3.33 32.39 7.32
N GLU A 120 3.95 33.38 7.96
CA GLU A 120 4.37 33.33 9.37
C GLU A 120 3.19 33.35 10.36
N ASP A 121 2.04 33.87 9.93
CA ASP A 121 0.84 34.02 10.77
C ASP A 121 0.10 32.69 10.94
N ARG A 122 0.39 31.68 10.10
CA ARG A 122 -0.20 30.33 10.22
C ARG A 122 0.49 29.51 11.30
N SER A 123 -0.30 28.81 12.11
CA SER A 123 0.22 27.89 13.13
C SER A 123 0.94 26.68 12.53
N SER A 124 0.47 26.21 11.36
CA SER A 124 1.05 25.12 10.59
C SER A 124 0.77 25.25 9.09
N PHE A 125 1.52 24.52 8.26
CA PHE A 125 1.46 24.57 6.79
C PHE A 125 1.75 25.99 6.29
N ARG A 126 2.96 26.48 6.60
CA ARG A 126 3.39 27.85 6.33
C ARG A 126 3.91 28.06 4.91
N ALA A 127 4.18 26.99 4.18
CA ALA A 127 4.56 27.04 2.76
C ALA A 127 3.30 27.09 1.88
N VAL A 128 2.91 28.27 1.38
CA VAL A 128 1.58 28.51 0.80
C VAL A 128 1.66 29.04 -0.64
N ARG A 129 0.64 28.68 -1.44
CA ARG A 129 0.28 29.32 -2.72
C ARG A 129 -1.23 29.54 -2.77
N ASP A 130 -1.67 30.62 -3.41
CA ASP A 130 -3.08 30.87 -3.67
C ASP A 130 -3.57 30.00 -4.82
N VAL A 131 -4.76 29.43 -4.66
CA VAL A 131 -5.39 28.56 -5.65
C VAL A 131 -6.85 28.93 -5.78
N GLU A 132 -7.27 29.18 -7.02
CA GLU A 132 -8.68 29.28 -7.35
C GLU A 132 -9.23 27.88 -7.61
N TRP A 133 -10.00 27.35 -6.66
CA TRP A 133 -10.65 26.05 -6.78
C TRP A 133 -11.84 26.13 -7.73
N THR A 134 -11.67 25.58 -8.92
CA THR A 134 -12.65 25.63 -10.01
C THR A 134 -13.71 24.53 -9.93
N HIS A 135 -13.33 23.35 -9.42
CA HIS A 135 -14.22 22.20 -9.32
C HIS A 135 -14.00 21.52 -7.98
N VAL A 136 -15.09 21.17 -7.32
CA VAL A 136 -15.11 20.52 -6.01
C VAL A 136 -16.15 19.42 -6.08
N GLY A 137 -15.77 18.20 -5.69
CA GLY A 137 -16.61 17.03 -5.84
C GLY A 137 -15.93 15.78 -5.33
N SER A 138 -16.38 14.63 -5.82
CA SER A 138 -15.73 13.33 -5.60
C SER A 138 -15.82 12.56 -6.90
N TRP A 139 -14.67 12.19 -7.44
CA TRP A 139 -14.52 11.49 -8.71
C TRP A 139 -13.66 10.25 -8.47
N PRO A 140 -14.28 9.06 -8.38
CA PRO A 140 -13.54 7.81 -8.21
C PRO A 140 -12.75 7.48 -9.48
N LEU A 141 -11.59 6.86 -9.28
CA LEU A 141 -10.68 6.42 -10.33
C LEU A 141 -10.65 4.90 -10.38
N GLU A 142 -10.63 4.37 -11.59
CA GLU A 142 -10.50 2.93 -11.84
C GLU A 142 -9.10 2.40 -11.47
N GLN A 143 -8.09 3.27 -11.46
CA GLN A 143 -6.70 2.94 -11.16
C GLN A 143 -6.10 3.92 -10.16
N ARG A 144 -5.01 3.51 -9.50
CA ARG A 144 -4.29 4.36 -8.54
C ARG A 144 -3.62 5.55 -9.24
N ILE A 145 -3.69 6.74 -8.63
CA ILE A 145 -3.07 7.98 -9.11
C ILE A 145 -2.04 8.53 -8.12
N GLY A 146 -0.79 8.61 -8.58
CA GLY A 146 0.35 9.18 -7.87
C GLY A 146 0.62 8.63 -6.47
N ARG A 147 1.70 9.08 -5.83
CA ARG A 147 2.07 8.64 -4.48
C ARG A 147 2.52 9.77 -3.58
N LEU A 148 3.17 10.76 -4.14
CA LEU A 148 3.70 11.87 -3.39
C LEU A 148 2.55 12.80 -2.96
N MET A 149 2.79 13.54 -1.88
CA MET A 149 1.88 14.62 -1.44
C MET A 149 1.76 15.71 -2.50
N LEU A 150 2.83 15.93 -3.26
CA LEU A 150 2.86 16.79 -4.42
C LEU A 150 3.74 16.15 -5.49
N GLN A 151 3.26 16.10 -6.72
CA GLN A 151 4.05 15.69 -7.88
C GLN A 151 3.48 16.32 -9.14
N ARG A 152 4.30 16.44 -10.20
CA ARG A 152 3.77 16.77 -11.52
C ARG A 152 2.91 15.61 -12.01
N LEU A 153 1.81 15.91 -12.69
CA LEU A 153 0.94 14.91 -13.27
C LEU A 153 1.60 14.24 -14.48
N THR A 154 2.44 14.97 -15.22
CA THR A 154 3.24 14.44 -16.33
C THR A 154 4.33 13.46 -15.88
N GLU A 155 4.56 13.36 -14.58
CA GLU A 155 5.52 12.45 -13.96
C GLU A 155 4.76 11.39 -13.16
N ASN A 156 4.89 10.13 -13.56
CA ASN A 156 4.60 8.99 -12.69
C ASN A 156 3.11 8.88 -12.31
N THR A 157 2.23 9.22 -13.25
CA THR A 157 0.80 8.99 -13.12
C THR A 157 0.23 8.26 -14.34
N LYS A 158 -0.74 7.36 -14.09
CA LYS A 158 -1.46 6.63 -15.14
C LYS A 158 -2.55 7.46 -15.84
N TYR A 159 -2.76 8.69 -15.37
CA TYR A 159 -3.80 9.59 -15.86
C TYR A 159 -3.17 10.84 -16.48
N THR A 160 -3.49 11.07 -17.75
CA THR A 160 -3.17 12.33 -18.42
C THR A 160 -4.08 13.46 -17.91
N PRO A 161 -3.66 14.73 -18.03
CA PRO A 161 -4.53 15.87 -17.74
C PRO A 161 -5.87 15.81 -18.46
N GLY A 162 -5.88 15.37 -19.73
CA GLY A 162 -7.09 15.22 -20.53
C GLY A 162 -8.06 14.18 -19.95
N GLN A 163 -7.55 13.03 -19.47
CA GLN A 163 -8.38 12.02 -18.81
C GLN A 163 -9.00 12.54 -17.51
N LEU A 164 -8.25 13.30 -16.70
CA LEU A 164 -8.79 13.90 -15.47
C LEU A 164 -9.79 15.04 -15.76
N ASN A 165 -9.52 15.87 -16.77
CA ASN A 165 -10.47 16.89 -17.22
C ASN A 165 -11.79 16.25 -17.67
N ALA A 166 -11.73 15.19 -18.50
CA ALA A 166 -12.91 14.47 -18.95
C ALA A 166 -13.69 13.85 -17.76
N LEU A 167 -13.00 13.27 -16.78
CA LEU A 167 -13.62 12.73 -15.57
C LEU A 167 -14.37 13.79 -14.76
N ILE A 168 -13.83 15.01 -14.70
CA ILE A 168 -14.39 16.14 -13.95
C ILE A 168 -15.47 16.87 -14.76
N GLY A 169 -15.76 16.43 -15.99
CA GLY A 169 -16.79 17.02 -16.86
C GLY A 169 -16.32 18.27 -17.61
N ILE A 170 -15.01 18.44 -17.78
CA ILE A 170 -14.42 19.52 -18.58
C ILE A 170 -14.25 19.00 -20.01
N GLU A 171 -15.15 19.42 -20.90
CA GLU A 171 -15.01 19.20 -22.34
C GLU A 171 -13.99 20.20 -22.92
N ASP A 172 -12.72 19.82 -22.95
CA ASP A 172 -11.73 20.59 -23.71
C ASP A 172 -12.03 20.41 -25.21
N SER A 173 -12.50 21.48 -25.85
CA SER A 173 -12.85 21.49 -27.28
C SER A 173 -11.68 21.21 -28.23
N HIS A 174 -10.46 21.04 -27.73
CA HIS A 174 -9.25 20.75 -28.51
C HIS A 174 -8.46 19.57 -27.91
N SER A 175 -8.97 18.34 -28.08
CA SER A 175 -8.11 17.16 -28.07
C SER A 175 -7.21 17.20 -29.32
N PRO A 176 -5.87 17.17 -29.22
CA PRO A 176 -5.05 16.96 -30.40
C PRO A 176 -5.32 15.56 -30.92
N SER A 177 -5.98 15.48 -32.06
CA SER A 177 -6.23 14.25 -32.79
C SER A 177 -4.91 13.53 -33.06
N SER A 178 -4.90 12.24 -32.79
CA SER A 178 -3.94 11.24 -33.26
C SER A 178 -3.42 11.52 -34.69
N ALA A 179 -2.22 12.09 -34.81
CA ALA A 179 -1.29 11.98 -35.94
C ALA A 179 -0.14 12.98 -35.78
N ASP A 180 0.90 12.62 -35.04
CA ASP A 180 2.28 12.90 -35.45
C ASP A 180 3.24 12.01 -34.65
N GLU A 181 3.36 10.76 -35.10
CA GLU A 181 4.62 10.05 -34.98
C GLU A 181 5.63 10.77 -35.88
N ARG A 182 6.68 11.36 -35.29
CA ARG A 182 8.07 11.16 -35.74
C ARG A 182 9.09 11.82 -34.80
N LEU A 183 9.85 10.93 -34.16
CA LEU A 183 11.30 10.99 -33.98
C LEU A 183 11.85 12.13 -33.12
N GLY A 184 11.69 11.96 -31.81
CA GLY A 184 12.81 12.13 -30.90
C GLY A 184 13.18 10.76 -30.36
N ASN A 185 14.25 10.15 -30.88
CA ASN A 185 14.98 9.13 -30.14
C ASN A 185 15.47 9.81 -28.85
N ASN A 186 14.74 9.61 -27.77
CA ASN A 186 15.31 9.59 -26.45
C ASN A 186 14.79 8.31 -25.84
N ASP A 187 15.71 7.54 -25.29
CA ASP A 187 15.45 6.54 -24.27
C ASP A 187 14.53 7.18 -23.22
N LEU A 188 13.21 7.07 -23.40
CA LEU A 188 12.22 7.46 -22.40
C LEU A 188 12.28 6.36 -21.37
N ASP A 189 13.18 6.62 -20.43
CA ASP A 189 13.59 5.78 -19.32
C ASP A 189 12.46 4.92 -18.76
N GLU A 190 12.78 3.65 -18.60
CA GLU A 190 12.12 2.61 -17.80
C GLU A 190 12.09 2.96 -16.29
N ALA A 191 12.16 4.23 -15.93
CA ALA A 191 12.17 4.70 -14.56
C ALA A 191 10.77 5.25 -14.24
N ASP A 192 9.94 4.47 -13.52
CA ASP A 192 9.08 4.98 -12.43
C ASP A 192 7.95 4.04 -11.93
N GLU A 193 8.24 2.74 -11.85
CA GLU A 193 7.43 1.82 -11.01
C GLU A 193 8.19 1.35 -9.76
N HIS A 194 9.38 1.90 -9.45
CA HIS A 194 10.24 1.32 -8.42
C HIS A 194 9.66 1.38 -6.99
N TYR A 195 9.41 0.20 -6.43
CA TYR A 195 9.07 -0.03 -5.03
C TYR A 195 10.33 -0.44 -4.29
N THR A 196 10.71 0.39 -3.32
CA THR A 196 12.00 0.30 -2.64
C THR A 196 11.88 -0.36 -1.27
N SER A 197 13.02 -0.73 -0.68
CA SER A 197 13.06 -1.17 0.71
C SER A 197 12.56 -0.10 1.68
N THR A 198 12.80 1.17 1.37
CA THR A 198 12.29 2.33 2.10
C THR A 198 10.75 2.33 2.10
N ASP A 199 10.13 2.22 0.92
CA ASP A 199 8.66 2.17 0.80
C ASP A 199 8.06 1.00 1.62
N PHE A 200 8.73 -0.15 1.62
CA PHE A 200 8.32 -1.29 2.45
C PHE A 200 8.32 -0.93 3.95
N LEU A 201 9.45 -0.42 4.45
CA LEU A 201 9.68 -0.14 5.88
C LEU A 201 8.83 1.01 6.42
N ASP A 202 8.42 1.95 5.57
CA ASP A 202 7.49 3.01 5.93
C ASP A 202 6.04 2.50 6.08
N GLU A 203 5.68 1.48 5.29
CA GLU A 203 4.32 0.93 5.30
C GLU A 203 4.11 -0.16 6.36
N VAL A 204 5.17 -0.89 6.75
CA VAL A 204 5.06 -2.04 7.66
C VAL A 204 5.89 -1.86 8.93
N PHE A 205 5.40 -2.38 10.05
CA PHE A 205 6.14 -2.35 11.32
C PHE A 205 7.13 -3.52 11.43
N LEU A 206 8.07 -3.59 10.49
CA LEU A 206 9.18 -4.56 10.48
C LEU A 206 10.51 -3.84 10.33
N SER A 207 11.57 -4.47 10.82
CA SER A 207 12.92 -3.91 10.74
C SER A 207 13.55 -4.11 9.35
N PRO A 208 14.58 -3.31 8.99
CA PRO A 208 15.40 -3.57 7.81
C PRO A 208 15.97 -4.99 7.79
N GLU A 209 16.39 -5.51 8.95
CA GLU A 209 16.91 -6.86 9.10
C GLU A 209 15.86 -7.92 8.77
N ASP A 210 14.60 -7.72 9.19
CA ASP A 210 13.48 -8.60 8.86
C ASP A 210 13.24 -8.62 7.34
N LEU A 211 13.23 -7.44 6.70
CA LEU A 211 13.06 -7.33 5.25
C LEU A 211 14.17 -8.07 4.50
N ASP A 212 15.43 -7.82 4.86
CA ASP A 212 16.58 -8.49 4.24
C ASP A 212 16.52 -10.01 4.44
N GLN A 213 16.12 -10.46 5.62
CA GLN A 213 15.93 -11.88 5.90
C GLN A 213 14.82 -12.46 5.01
N MET A 214 13.64 -11.83 4.94
CA MET A 214 12.53 -12.31 4.12
C MET A 214 12.89 -12.34 2.63
N LEU A 215 13.52 -11.29 2.10
CA LEU A 215 13.99 -11.25 0.70
C LEU A 215 15.07 -12.32 0.45
N GLY A 216 16.00 -12.53 1.38
CA GLY A 216 17.00 -13.59 1.29
C GLY A 216 16.37 -14.99 1.27
N LEU A 217 15.38 -15.23 2.13
CA LEU A 217 14.60 -16.47 2.14
C LEU A 217 13.85 -16.68 0.82
N LEU A 218 13.19 -15.64 0.30
CA LEU A 218 12.49 -15.69 -0.98
C LEU A 218 13.45 -15.91 -2.15
N ARG A 219 14.62 -15.28 -2.19
CA ARG A 219 15.60 -15.50 -3.26
C ARG A 219 16.15 -16.93 -3.25
N ARG A 220 16.43 -17.48 -2.06
CA ARG A 220 17.02 -18.81 -1.88
C ARG A 220 16.01 -19.96 -2.02
N LYS A 221 14.91 -19.91 -1.25
CA LYS A 221 13.92 -20.99 -1.16
C LYS A 221 12.76 -20.80 -2.12
N LYS A 222 12.54 -19.58 -2.60
CA LYS A 222 11.42 -19.18 -3.48
C LYS A 222 10.02 -19.30 -2.90
N ASN A 223 9.85 -20.04 -1.81
CA ASN A 223 8.60 -20.16 -1.07
C ASN A 223 8.82 -19.75 0.39
N LEU A 224 8.00 -18.83 0.89
CA LEU A 224 8.03 -18.29 2.24
C LEU A 224 6.66 -18.40 2.88
N ILE A 225 6.58 -18.80 4.14
CA ILE A 225 5.37 -18.71 4.96
C ILE A 225 5.59 -17.63 6.01
N LEU A 226 4.73 -16.62 6.00
CA LEU A 226 4.58 -15.66 7.07
C LEU A 226 3.61 -16.26 8.10
N GLN A 227 4.11 -16.56 9.28
CA GLN A 227 3.31 -17.11 10.37
C GLN A 227 3.35 -16.18 11.58
N GLY A 228 2.28 -16.19 12.37
CA GLY A 228 2.26 -15.42 13.61
C GLY A 228 0.86 -15.22 14.12
N ALA A 229 0.77 -14.58 15.27
CA ALA A 229 -0.50 -14.30 15.94
C ALA A 229 -1.43 -13.42 15.07
N PRO A 230 -2.76 -13.46 15.28
CA PRO A 230 -3.69 -12.64 14.52
C PRO A 230 -3.39 -11.15 14.70
N GLY A 231 -3.66 -10.35 13.66
CA GLY A 231 -3.46 -8.91 13.69
C GLY A 231 -2.00 -8.41 13.63
N THR A 232 -1.06 -9.27 13.26
CA THR A 232 0.36 -8.91 13.09
C THR A 232 0.69 -8.28 11.72
N GLY A 233 -0.32 -8.02 10.88
CA GLY A 233 -0.12 -7.37 9.59
C GLY A 233 0.37 -8.28 8.46
N LYS A 234 0.30 -9.62 8.59
CA LYS A 234 0.77 -10.59 7.58
C LYS A 234 0.25 -10.33 6.17
N THR A 235 -1.07 -10.22 6.00
CA THR A 235 -1.72 -9.94 4.70
C THR A 235 -1.26 -8.64 4.09
N PHE A 236 -1.12 -7.61 4.92
CA PHE A 236 -0.62 -6.32 4.48
C PHE A 236 0.85 -6.43 4.03
N ALA A 237 1.72 -7.02 4.87
CA ALA A 237 3.15 -7.17 4.62
C ALA A 237 3.47 -8.08 3.41
N ALA A 238 2.71 -9.16 3.18
CA ALA A 238 2.95 -10.08 2.07
C ALA A 238 2.90 -9.39 0.70
N LYS A 239 1.91 -8.51 0.49
CA LYS A 239 1.78 -7.77 -0.78
C LYS A 239 2.92 -6.76 -0.96
N ARG A 240 3.33 -6.08 0.11
CA ARG A 240 4.46 -5.13 0.07
C ARG A 240 5.79 -5.85 -0.14
N LEU A 241 5.95 -7.03 0.47
CA LEU A 241 7.12 -7.87 0.28
C LEU A 241 7.21 -8.36 -1.17
N ALA A 242 6.09 -8.65 -1.81
CA ALA A 242 6.05 -8.96 -3.23
C ALA A 242 6.56 -7.78 -4.07
N TYR A 243 6.09 -6.56 -3.79
CA TYR A 243 6.58 -5.37 -4.49
C TYR A 243 8.07 -5.11 -4.24
N ALA A 244 8.54 -5.24 -3.00
CA ALA A 244 9.95 -5.09 -2.64
C ALA A 244 10.84 -6.13 -3.33
N LEU A 245 10.33 -7.36 -3.50
CA LEU A 245 11.03 -8.41 -4.24
C LEU A 245 11.13 -8.09 -5.73
N MET A 246 10.01 -7.64 -6.34
CA MET A 246 9.96 -7.28 -7.76
C MET A 246 10.69 -5.96 -8.05
N GLY A 247 10.95 -5.17 -7.01
CA GLY A 247 11.48 -3.81 -7.14
C GLY A 247 10.47 -2.84 -7.72
N GLU A 248 9.19 -3.21 -7.84
CA GLU A 248 8.14 -2.38 -8.42
C GLU A 248 6.73 -2.80 -7.98
N THR A 249 5.78 -1.89 -8.14
CA THR A 249 4.36 -2.19 -7.85
C THR A 249 3.62 -2.58 -9.12
N ASP A 250 3.52 -3.88 -9.33
CA ASP A 250 2.79 -4.41 -10.46
C ASP A 250 1.84 -5.52 -10.01
N ASP A 251 0.55 -5.17 -9.90
CA ASP A 251 -0.50 -6.12 -9.52
C ASP A 251 -0.73 -7.20 -10.59
N SER A 252 -0.30 -7.01 -11.84
CA SER A 252 -0.43 -8.06 -12.86
C SER A 252 0.51 -9.25 -12.62
N ARG A 253 1.60 -9.03 -11.88
CA ARG A 253 2.59 -10.04 -11.48
C ARG A 253 2.40 -10.55 -10.07
N VAL A 254 1.35 -10.11 -9.38
CA VAL A 254 0.94 -10.63 -8.06
C VAL A 254 -0.43 -11.28 -8.18
N GLU A 255 -0.54 -12.54 -7.77
CA GLU A 255 -1.82 -13.24 -7.70
C GLU A 255 -2.11 -13.57 -6.24
N VAL A 256 -3.27 -13.16 -5.72
CA VAL A 256 -3.65 -13.39 -4.32
C VAL A 256 -4.85 -14.32 -4.28
N VAL A 257 -4.72 -15.43 -3.57
CA VAL A 257 -5.79 -16.41 -3.38
C VAL A 257 -5.94 -16.71 -1.89
N GLN A 258 -7.15 -17.07 -1.47
CA GLN A 258 -7.41 -17.56 -0.12
C GLN A 258 -7.73 -19.05 -0.17
N PHE A 259 -7.06 -19.83 0.66
CA PHE A 259 -7.32 -21.27 0.77
C PHE A 259 -8.42 -21.53 1.80
N HIS A 260 -9.27 -22.51 1.50
CA HIS A 260 -10.35 -22.97 2.37
C HIS A 260 -10.37 -24.51 2.38
N GLN A 261 -11.13 -25.09 3.31
CA GLN A 261 -11.17 -26.55 3.51
C GLN A 261 -11.57 -27.35 2.27
N SER A 262 -12.30 -26.72 1.34
CA SER A 262 -12.75 -27.33 0.08
C SER A 262 -11.85 -27.03 -1.11
N THR A 263 -10.78 -26.24 -0.95
CA THR A 263 -9.83 -25.97 -2.04
C THR A 263 -9.23 -27.28 -2.52
N ALA A 264 -9.43 -27.59 -3.80
CA ALA A 264 -9.01 -28.85 -4.40
C ALA A 264 -7.99 -28.64 -5.53
N TYR A 265 -7.45 -29.75 -6.02
CA TYR A 265 -6.47 -29.75 -7.11
C TYR A 265 -7.05 -29.11 -8.38
N GLU A 266 -8.34 -29.32 -8.63
CA GLU A 266 -9.08 -28.82 -9.78
C GLU A 266 -9.28 -27.29 -9.79
N ASP A 267 -9.12 -26.63 -8.63
CA ASP A 267 -9.18 -25.18 -8.51
C ASP A 267 -7.80 -24.52 -8.67
N VAL A 268 -6.75 -25.23 -8.26
CA VAL A 268 -5.37 -24.72 -8.21
C VAL A 268 -4.60 -25.06 -9.48
N VAL A 269 -4.71 -26.29 -9.97
CA VAL A 269 -3.87 -26.82 -11.04
C VAL A 269 -4.66 -27.10 -12.32
N VAL A 270 -5.51 -28.13 -12.35
CA VAL A 270 -6.32 -28.46 -13.52
C VAL A 270 -7.49 -29.37 -13.14
N GLY A 271 -8.65 -29.16 -13.76
CA GLY A 271 -9.81 -30.02 -13.55
C GLY A 271 -10.78 -30.03 -14.73
N LEU A 272 -11.76 -30.93 -14.69
CA LEU A 272 -12.85 -30.95 -15.65
C LEU A 272 -13.92 -29.94 -15.24
N ARG A 273 -14.26 -29.01 -16.13
CA ARG A 273 -15.37 -28.05 -15.95
C ARG A 273 -16.45 -28.31 -16.99
N PRO A 274 -17.74 -28.13 -16.64
CA PRO A 274 -18.83 -28.27 -17.60
C PRO A 274 -18.76 -27.17 -18.67
N THR A 275 -19.10 -27.51 -19.91
CA THR A 275 -19.15 -26.58 -21.04
C THR A 275 -20.57 -26.15 -21.35
N VAL A 276 -20.73 -25.00 -22.01
CA VAL A 276 -22.04 -24.46 -22.43
C VAL A 276 -22.76 -25.36 -23.45
N GLU A 277 -22.01 -26.16 -24.20
CA GLU A 277 -22.53 -27.09 -25.23
C GLU A 277 -22.93 -28.46 -24.66
N GLY A 278 -22.74 -28.68 -23.36
CA GLY A 278 -22.95 -29.97 -22.70
C GLY A 278 -21.71 -30.87 -22.81
N GLY A 279 -21.26 -31.40 -21.67
CA GLY A 279 -20.02 -32.17 -21.56
C GLY A 279 -18.98 -31.46 -20.70
N PHE A 280 -17.76 -32.00 -20.65
CA PHE A 280 -16.68 -31.50 -19.80
C PHE A 280 -15.44 -31.18 -20.62
N ALA A 281 -14.75 -30.09 -20.27
CA ALA A 281 -13.46 -29.73 -20.82
C ALA A 281 -12.43 -29.54 -19.69
N ALA A 282 -11.17 -29.81 -19.99
CA ALA A 282 -10.08 -29.48 -19.08
C ALA A 282 -9.97 -27.95 -18.94
N ALA A 283 -9.88 -27.47 -17.71
CA ALA A 283 -9.65 -26.07 -17.39
C ALA A 283 -8.50 -25.97 -16.40
N GLU A 284 -7.53 -25.12 -16.69
CA GLU A 284 -6.44 -24.82 -15.78
C GLU A 284 -6.97 -24.05 -14.56
N GLY A 285 -6.46 -24.40 -13.38
CA GLY A 285 -6.69 -23.70 -12.13
C GLY A 285 -5.85 -22.43 -12.02
N VAL A 286 -6.03 -21.71 -10.90
CA VAL A 286 -5.44 -20.38 -10.72
C VAL A 286 -3.91 -20.39 -10.73
N PHE A 287 -3.27 -21.37 -10.11
CA PHE A 287 -1.81 -21.47 -10.05
C PHE A 287 -1.21 -21.89 -11.40
N ALA A 288 -1.86 -22.80 -12.13
CA ALA A 288 -1.41 -23.20 -13.46
C ALA A 288 -1.44 -22.02 -14.44
N ARG A 289 -2.55 -21.28 -14.49
CA ARG A 289 -2.65 -20.06 -15.33
C ARG A 289 -1.60 -19.02 -14.94
N PHE A 290 -1.33 -18.86 -13.65
CA PHE A 290 -0.29 -17.96 -13.16
C PHE A 290 1.12 -18.39 -13.58
N CYS A 291 1.41 -19.70 -13.53
CA CYS A 291 2.66 -20.26 -14.05
C CYS A 291 2.82 -19.99 -15.56
N ARG A 292 1.75 -20.12 -16.36
CA ARG A 292 1.77 -19.80 -17.80
C ARG A 292 2.10 -18.33 -18.03
N ARG A 293 1.46 -17.43 -17.28
CA ARG A 293 1.70 -15.98 -17.34
C ARG A 293 3.17 -15.66 -17.04
N ALA A 294 3.70 -16.17 -15.93
CA ALA A 294 5.09 -15.98 -15.56
C ALA A 294 6.09 -16.64 -16.54
N ALA A 295 5.71 -17.74 -17.19
CA ALA A 295 6.55 -18.38 -18.21
C ALA A 295 6.66 -17.57 -19.51
N ALA A 296 5.62 -16.77 -19.83
CA ALA A 296 5.64 -15.86 -20.98
C ALA A 296 6.53 -14.62 -20.76
N ASP A 297 6.90 -14.33 -19.50
CA ASP A 297 7.80 -13.24 -19.11
C ASP A 297 8.91 -13.76 -18.17
N PRO A 298 9.88 -14.53 -18.68
CA PRO A 298 10.89 -15.21 -17.86
C PRO A 298 11.94 -14.28 -17.24
N GLY A 299 11.94 -12.99 -17.61
CA GLY A 299 12.91 -11.99 -17.15
C GLY A 299 12.55 -11.38 -15.80
N ARG A 300 11.28 -11.41 -15.41
CA ARG A 300 10.74 -10.68 -14.26
C ARG A 300 10.28 -11.62 -13.16
N ASP A 301 10.25 -11.09 -11.93
CA ASP A 301 9.75 -11.84 -10.78
C ASP A 301 8.22 -11.76 -10.71
N TYR A 302 7.59 -12.87 -10.33
CA TYR A 302 6.15 -13.03 -10.16
C TYR A 302 5.89 -13.56 -8.76
N VAL A 303 4.79 -13.18 -8.10
CA VAL A 303 4.51 -13.61 -6.73
C VAL A 303 3.09 -14.15 -6.58
N PHE A 304 2.98 -15.40 -6.12
CA PHE A 304 1.72 -16.06 -5.79
C PHE A 304 1.52 -16.04 -4.27
N ILE A 305 0.54 -15.27 -3.80
CA ILE A 305 0.23 -15.10 -2.38
C ILE A 305 -0.96 -16.00 -2.03
N ILE A 306 -0.79 -16.82 -0.98
CA ILE A 306 -1.81 -17.72 -0.47
C ILE A 306 -2.15 -17.30 0.96
N ASP A 307 -3.32 -16.70 1.12
CA ASP A 307 -3.90 -16.45 2.43
C ASP A 307 -4.50 -17.73 3.03
N GLU A 308 -4.44 -17.84 4.35
CA GLU A 308 -4.89 -19.00 5.12
C GLU A 308 -4.40 -20.34 4.58
N ILE A 309 -3.10 -20.41 4.24
CA ILE A 309 -2.49 -21.56 3.56
C ILE A 309 -2.70 -22.88 4.32
N ASN A 310 -2.82 -22.84 5.64
CA ASN A 310 -3.06 -23.98 6.51
C ASN A 310 -4.53 -24.47 6.54
N ARG A 311 -5.48 -23.76 5.91
CA ARG A 311 -6.89 -24.18 5.85
C ARG A 311 -7.20 -25.20 4.75
N ALA A 312 -6.27 -25.45 3.84
CA ALA A 312 -6.39 -26.49 2.82
C ALA A 312 -5.29 -27.55 2.96
N ASN A 313 -5.54 -28.74 2.41
CA ASN A 313 -4.49 -29.74 2.25
C ASN A 313 -3.60 -29.35 1.06
N ILE A 314 -2.52 -28.63 1.33
CA ILE A 314 -1.63 -28.09 0.29
C ILE A 314 -1.02 -29.21 -0.57
N SER A 315 -0.67 -30.35 0.03
CA SER A 315 -0.13 -31.50 -0.70
C SER A 315 -1.14 -32.02 -1.74
N LYS A 316 -2.42 -32.09 -1.37
CA LYS A 316 -3.50 -32.47 -2.31
C LYS A 316 -3.78 -31.38 -3.33
N ALA A 317 -3.78 -30.11 -2.93
CA ALA A 317 -4.10 -28.98 -3.79
C ALA A 317 -3.04 -28.76 -4.89
N PHE A 318 -1.76 -28.93 -4.59
CA PHE A 318 -0.67 -28.80 -5.56
C PHE A 318 -0.37 -30.10 -6.33
N GLY A 319 -0.75 -31.26 -5.78
CA GLY A 319 -0.53 -32.56 -6.40
C GLY A 319 0.93 -32.77 -6.80
N GLU A 320 1.17 -33.10 -8.06
CA GLU A 320 2.49 -33.32 -8.63
C GLU A 320 3.35 -32.04 -8.74
N LEU A 321 2.74 -30.84 -8.76
CA LEU A 321 3.48 -29.57 -8.75
C LEU A 321 4.17 -29.30 -7.41
N LEU A 322 3.84 -30.04 -6.35
CA LEU A 322 4.48 -29.92 -5.05
C LEU A 322 6.00 -30.13 -5.12
N MET A 323 6.47 -30.96 -6.05
CA MET A 323 7.91 -31.10 -6.33
C MET A 323 8.46 -29.85 -7.04
N LEU A 324 7.74 -29.34 -8.04
CA LEU A 324 8.21 -28.24 -8.89
C LEU A 324 8.27 -26.88 -8.19
N ILE A 325 7.57 -26.69 -7.07
CA ILE A 325 7.69 -25.45 -6.30
C ILE A 325 9.07 -25.35 -5.61
N GLU A 326 9.80 -26.46 -5.42
CA GLU A 326 11.17 -26.46 -4.87
C GLU A 326 12.12 -25.71 -5.82
N ALA A 327 12.96 -24.83 -5.26
CA ALA A 327 13.82 -23.94 -6.05
C ALA A 327 14.69 -24.68 -7.09
N GLU A 328 15.14 -25.90 -6.79
CA GLU A 328 15.97 -26.73 -7.66
C GLU A 328 15.22 -27.37 -8.83
N HIS A 329 13.91 -27.60 -8.68
CA HIS A 329 13.07 -28.26 -9.69
C HIS A 329 12.32 -27.29 -10.60
N ARG A 330 12.48 -25.98 -10.39
CA ARG A 330 11.81 -24.97 -11.20
C ARG A 330 12.36 -24.89 -12.62
N GLY A 331 11.44 -24.84 -13.57
CA GLY A 331 11.70 -24.96 -15.00
C GLY A 331 11.69 -26.41 -15.51
N GLU A 332 11.65 -27.42 -14.63
CA GLU A 332 11.27 -28.77 -15.04
C GLU A 332 9.77 -28.78 -15.38
N ALA A 333 9.39 -29.54 -16.42
CA ALA A 333 8.01 -29.62 -16.87
C ALA A 333 7.45 -31.02 -16.63
N LEU A 334 6.20 -31.07 -16.17
CA LEU A 334 5.45 -32.31 -16.01
C LEU A 334 4.15 -32.24 -16.78
N ARG A 335 3.62 -33.41 -17.14
CA ARG A 335 2.39 -33.51 -17.90
C ARG A 335 1.20 -33.49 -16.94
N LEU A 336 0.35 -32.50 -17.10
CA LEU A 336 -0.86 -32.37 -16.30
C LEU A 336 -1.86 -33.48 -16.63
N PRO A 337 -2.52 -34.07 -15.62
CA PRO A 337 -3.61 -35.01 -15.82
C PRO A 337 -4.79 -34.29 -16.49
N VAL A 338 -5.63 -35.06 -17.18
CA VAL A 338 -6.82 -34.58 -17.89
C VAL A 338 -6.50 -33.72 -19.13
N SER A 339 -5.76 -32.61 -19.01
CA SER A 339 -5.41 -31.76 -20.16
C SER A 339 -4.33 -32.39 -21.04
N GLY A 340 -3.40 -33.15 -20.44
CA GLY A 340 -2.25 -33.73 -21.14
C GLY A 340 -1.20 -32.69 -21.54
N GLU A 341 -1.32 -31.43 -21.13
CA GLU A 341 -0.35 -30.37 -21.45
C GLU A 341 0.85 -30.40 -20.51
N LEU A 342 1.99 -29.87 -20.96
CA LEU A 342 3.17 -29.69 -20.09
C LEU A 342 3.04 -28.39 -19.31
N LEU A 343 3.29 -28.46 -18.00
CA LEU A 343 3.38 -27.30 -17.12
C LEU A 343 4.70 -27.35 -16.33
N SER A 344 5.34 -26.18 -16.18
CA SER A 344 6.50 -25.98 -15.31
C SER A 344 6.21 -24.82 -14.36
N VAL A 345 6.84 -24.83 -13.18
CA VAL A 345 6.87 -23.66 -12.29
C VAL A 345 8.06 -22.79 -12.69
N PRO A 346 7.87 -21.53 -13.11
CA PRO A 346 8.97 -20.67 -13.54
C PRO A 346 9.98 -20.36 -12.43
N LYS A 347 11.26 -20.21 -12.81
CA LYS A 347 12.36 -19.95 -11.86
C LYS A 347 12.18 -18.68 -11.04
N ARG A 348 11.50 -17.68 -11.61
CA ARG A 348 11.22 -16.36 -11.03
C ARG A 348 9.82 -16.23 -10.40
N LEU A 349 9.07 -17.33 -10.23
CA LEU A 349 7.74 -17.30 -9.59
C LEU A 349 7.82 -17.58 -8.09
N HIS A 350 7.71 -16.60 -7.21
CA HIS A 350 7.78 -16.79 -5.77
C HIS A 350 6.42 -17.14 -5.16
N ILE A 351 6.40 -17.89 -4.06
CA ILE A 351 5.17 -18.20 -3.32
C ILE A 351 5.28 -17.63 -1.91
N ILE A 352 4.29 -16.84 -1.48
CA ILE A 352 4.17 -16.34 -0.11
C ILE A 352 2.90 -16.90 0.49
N GLY A 353 3.02 -17.81 1.45
CA GLY A 353 1.90 -18.29 2.25
C GLY A 353 1.73 -17.49 3.53
N MET A 354 0.50 -17.40 4.04
CA MET A 354 0.21 -16.77 5.31
C MET A 354 -0.60 -17.73 6.19
N MET A 355 -0.23 -17.81 7.47
CA MET A 355 -0.95 -18.63 8.43
C MET A 355 -1.05 -17.96 9.80
N ASN A 356 -2.21 -18.10 10.43
CA ASN A 356 -2.36 -17.79 11.84
C ASN A 356 -1.90 -19.00 12.66
N THR A 357 -1.09 -18.74 13.69
CA THR A 357 -0.55 -19.78 14.57
C THR A 357 -1.53 -20.20 15.68
N ALA A 358 -2.52 -19.36 15.99
CA ALA A 358 -3.54 -19.63 17.00
C ALA A 358 -4.57 -20.69 16.57
N ASP A 359 -4.69 -20.98 15.28
CA ASP A 359 -5.74 -21.86 14.75
C ASP A 359 -5.44 -23.35 15.03
N ARG A 360 -5.88 -23.83 16.21
CA ARG A 360 -5.65 -25.21 16.70
C ARG A 360 -6.35 -26.31 15.90
N GLY A 361 -7.34 -25.97 15.07
CA GLY A 361 -8.15 -26.92 14.30
C GLY A 361 -7.67 -27.18 12.87
N LEU A 362 -6.54 -26.62 12.46
CA LEU A 362 -6.07 -26.67 11.07
C LEU A 362 -5.11 -27.81 10.82
N ALA A 363 -5.05 -28.26 9.56
CA ALA A 363 -4.17 -29.35 9.17
C ALA A 363 -2.72 -28.98 9.52
N LEU A 364 -2.07 -29.81 10.34
CA LEU A 364 -0.64 -29.68 10.61
C LEU A 364 0.09 -29.62 9.27
N ILE A 365 0.89 -28.57 9.05
CA ILE A 365 1.71 -28.48 7.85
C ILE A 365 2.65 -29.69 7.84
N ASP A 366 2.44 -30.56 6.85
CA ASP A 366 3.20 -31.79 6.69
C ASP A 366 4.70 -31.48 6.56
N TYR A 367 5.55 -32.40 7.03
CA TYR A 367 7.00 -32.33 6.90
C TYR A 367 7.45 -32.13 5.46
N ALA A 368 6.71 -32.69 4.50
CA ALA A 368 6.95 -32.47 3.08
C ALA A 368 6.88 -30.97 2.71
N LEU A 369 5.91 -30.24 3.23
CA LEU A 369 5.77 -28.80 2.99
C LEU A 369 6.79 -28.00 3.76
N ARG A 370 7.07 -28.37 5.02
CA ARG A 370 8.09 -27.69 5.83
C ARG A 370 9.47 -27.65 5.18
N ARG A 371 9.83 -28.65 4.38
CA ARG A 371 11.10 -28.69 3.63
C ARG A 371 11.16 -27.65 2.49
N ARG A 372 9.99 -27.36 1.90
CA ARG A 372 9.82 -26.62 0.64
C ARG A 372 9.59 -25.12 0.86
N PHE A 373 9.10 -24.76 2.05
CA PHE A 373 8.91 -23.38 2.48
C PHE A 373 9.95 -23.00 3.53
N ALA A 374 10.40 -21.75 3.48
CA ALA A 374 10.96 -21.09 4.67
C ALA A 374 9.82 -20.56 5.54
N PHE A 375 10.04 -20.45 6.84
CA PHE A 375 9.07 -19.89 7.78
C PHE A 375 9.66 -18.65 8.42
N PHE A 376 8.89 -17.57 8.42
CA PHE A 376 9.23 -16.33 9.08
C PHE A 376 8.13 -15.98 10.07
N GLU A 377 8.52 -15.77 11.33
CA GLU A 377 7.59 -15.44 12.41
C GLU A 377 7.39 -13.92 12.47
N MET A 378 6.18 -13.47 12.22
CA MET A 378 5.76 -12.08 12.45
C MET A 378 5.19 -11.94 13.85
N ARG A 379 5.88 -11.17 14.68
CA ARG A 379 5.48 -10.88 16.07
C ARG A 379 4.64 -9.60 16.15
N PRO A 380 3.82 -9.43 17.20
CA PRO A 380 3.21 -8.13 17.49
C PRO A 380 4.28 -7.05 17.59
N ALA A 381 4.02 -5.90 16.97
CA ALA A 381 5.00 -4.84 16.76
C ALA A 381 4.74 -3.65 17.72
N LEU A 382 4.26 -3.96 18.93
CA LEU A 382 3.82 -2.95 19.90
C LEU A 382 4.96 -2.04 20.38
N ASP A 383 6.20 -2.48 20.25
CA ASP A 383 7.41 -1.75 20.60
C ASP A 383 8.17 -1.24 19.37
N HIS A 384 7.62 -1.45 18.17
CA HIS A 384 8.27 -1.01 16.94
C HIS A 384 8.20 0.53 16.84
N PRO A 385 9.32 1.24 16.57
CA PRO A 385 9.32 2.70 16.54
C PRO A 385 8.31 3.30 15.57
N GLY A 386 8.06 2.66 14.42
CA GLY A 386 7.04 3.09 13.46
C GLY A 386 5.61 2.99 14.01
N PHE A 387 5.32 1.94 14.79
CA PHE A 387 4.01 1.79 15.43
C PHE A 387 3.82 2.81 16.56
N LEU A 388 4.85 3.02 17.38
CA LEU A 388 4.81 4.02 18.46
C LEU A 388 4.56 5.43 17.91
N ARG A 389 5.25 5.82 16.82
CA ARG A 389 4.99 7.09 16.14
C ARG A 389 3.57 7.19 15.60
N HIS A 390 3.02 6.11 15.07
CA HIS A 390 1.64 6.07 14.61
C HIS A 390 0.65 6.31 15.77
N VAL A 391 0.85 5.65 16.91
CA VAL A 391 0.05 5.85 18.12
C VAL A 391 0.18 7.29 18.65
N GLU A 392 1.39 7.85 18.69
CA GLU A 392 1.62 9.24 19.10
C GLU A 392 0.94 10.24 18.13
N ALA A 393 0.98 9.99 16.83
CA ALA A 393 0.37 10.85 15.81
C ALA A 393 -1.17 10.91 15.93
N VAL A 394 -1.78 9.86 16.47
CA VAL A 394 -3.20 9.83 16.79
C VAL A 394 -3.54 10.75 17.98
N GLY A 395 -2.60 10.95 18.91
CA GLY A 395 -2.73 11.93 19.99
C GLY A 395 -3.77 11.59 21.06
N SER A 396 -4.01 10.29 21.32
CA SER A 396 -4.95 9.81 22.35
C SER A 396 -4.21 9.14 23.50
N SER A 397 -4.25 9.76 24.68
CA SER A 397 -3.68 9.19 25.91
C SER A 397 -4.34 7.87 26.32
N ARG A 398 -5.61 7.66 25.93
CA ARG A 398 -6.32 6.40 26.15
C ARG A 398 -5.84 5.30 25.23
N LEU A 399 -5.54 5.61 23.97
CA LEU A 399 -4.91 4.66 23.06
C LEU A 399 -3.51 4.29 23.54
N GLU A 400 -2.71 5.26 23.96
CA GLU A 400 -1.39 5.01 24.56
C GLU A 400 -1.47 4.07 25.78
N ALA A 401 -2.41 4.36 26.70
CA ALA A 401 -2.65 3.50 27.86
C ALA A 401 -3.15 2.09 27.46
N LEU A 402 -3.98 1.99 26.42
CA LEU A 402 -4.43 0.70 25.89
C LEU A 402 -3.26 -0.12 25.34
N VAL A 403 -2.33 0.51 24.61
CA VAL A 403 -1.13 -0.17 24.12
C VAL A 403 -0.33 -0.77 25.29
N ASP A 404 -0.18 -0.04 26.39
CA ASP A 404 0.48 -0.56 27.60
C ASP A 404 -0.27 -1.75 28.24
N VAL A 405 -1.60 -1.70 28.27
CA VAL A 405 -2.43 -2.84 28.73
C VAL A 405 -2.20 -4.05 27.81
N VAL A 406 -2.24 -3.86 26.49
CA VAL A 406 -2.05 -4.94 25.52
C VAL A 406 -0.63 -5.52 25.58
N ARG A 407 0.40 -4.72 25.87
CA ARG A 407 1.75 -5.24 26.14
C ARG A 407 1.77 -6.22 27.31
N ARG A 408 1.18 -5.85 28.45
CA ARG A 408 1.10 -6.72 29.64
C ARG A 408 0.27 -7.98 29.37
N LEU A 409 -0.84 -7.83 28.67
CA LEU A 409 -1.65 -8.98 28.21
C LEU A 409 -0.83 -9.91 27.33
N ASN A 410 -0.09 -9.39 26.35
CA ASN A 410 0.75 -10.18 25.46
C ASN A 410 1.87 -10.91 26.20
N GLN A 411 2.39 -10.35 27.29
CA GLN A 411 3.32 -11.06 28.15
C GLN A 411 2.64 -12.25 28.85
N ARG A 412 1.48 -12.04 29.47
CA ARG A 412 0.70 -13.12 30.10
C ARG A 412 0.31 -14.21 29.11
N ILE A 413 -0.20 -13.83 27.93
CA ILE A 413 -0.58 -14.77 26.87
C ILE A 413 0.63 -15.61 26.42
N ALA A 414 1.81 -15.00 26.26
CA ALA A 414 3.01 -15.70 25.84
C ALA A 414 3.55 -16.68 26.89
N GLU A 415 3.37 -16.37 28.18
CA GLU A 415 3.80 -17.18 29.32
C GLU A 415 2.78 -18.25 29.73
N ASP A 416 1.52 -18.14 29.27
CA ASP A 416 0.44 -19.10 29.55
C ASP A 416 0.68 -20.45 28.86
N GLU A 417 0.60 -21.54 29.63
CA GLU A 417 0.85 -22.90 29.16
C GLU A 417 -0.14 -23.38 28.10
N ALA A 418 -1.38 -22.90 28.14
CA ALA A 418 -2.41 -23.27 27.19
C ALA A 418 -2.32 -22.43 25.92
N LEU A 419 -1.99 -21.14 26.01
CA LEU A 419 -1.98 -20.21 24.86
C LEU A 419 -0.62 -20.13 24.14
N GLY A 420 0.37 -19.55 24.80
CA GLY A 420 1.70 -19.26 24.25
C GLY A 420 1.75 -18.10 23.23
N PRO A 421 2.94 -17.82 22.66
CA PRO A 421 3.19 -16.65 21.81
C PRO A 421 2.31 -16.54 20.56
N GLY A 422 1.81 -17.68 20.05
CA GLY A 422 0.98 -17.74 18.85
C GLY A 422 -0.41 -17.10 19.02
N PHE A 423 -0.81 -16.79 20.26
CA PHE A 423 -2.09 -16.17 20.63
C PHE A 423 -1.95 -14.69 20.98
N GLN A 424 -0.76 -14.10 20.91
CA GLN A 424 -0.60 -12.68 21.25
C GLN A 424 -1.48 -11.79 20.36
N ILE A 425 -1.93 -10.68 20.92
CA ILE A 425 -2.74 -9.68 20.24
C ILE A 425 -1.82 -8.82 19.36
N GLY A 426 -2.07 -8.85 18.05
CA GLY A 426 -1.31 -8.08 17.09
C GLY A 426 -1.61 -6.58 17.12
N HIS A 427 -0.67 -5.79 16.60
CA HIS A 427 -0.75 -4.32 16.59
C HIS A 427 -1.88 -3.77 15.71
N SER A 428 -2.41 -4.54 14.74
CA SER A 428 -3.45 -4.04 13.83
C SER A 428 -4.75 -3.67 14.54
N TYR A 429 -5.06 -4.31 15.68
CA TYR A 429 -6.20 -3.96 16.53
C TYR A 429 -6.08 -2.56 17.15
N LEU A 430 -4.89 -1.96 17.11
CA LEU A 430 -4.57 -0.68 17.76
C LEU A 430 -4.19 0.40 16.74
N CYS A 431 -4.28 0.10 15.43
CA CYS A 431 -3.99 1.05 14.37
C CYS A 431 -5.24 1.89 14.07
N LEU A 432 -5.33 3.08 14.68
CA LEU A 432 -6.36 4.07 14.36
C LEU A 432 -5.82 5.11 13.37
N PRO A 433 -6.60 5.51 12.36
CA PRO A 433 -6.19 6.56 11.45
C PRO A 433 -5.99 7.88 12.21
N ALA A 434 -4.85 8.54 11.98
CA ALA A 434 -4.61 9.86 12.53
C ALA A 434 -5.62 10.87 11.95
N GLY A 435 -6.39 11.52 12.81
CA GLY A 435 -7.28 12.62 12.44
C GLY A 435 -8.62 12.24 11.78
N ASN A 436 -9.18 11.05 12.00
CA ASN A 436 -10.46 10.68 11.39
C ASN A 436 -11.71 11.22 12.16
N PRO A 437 -12.56 12.05 11.54
CA PRO A 437 -13.81 12.57 12.10
C PRO A 437 -15.05 11.72 11.77
N GLU A 438 -14.89 10.52 11.20
CA GLU A 438 -16.04 9.68 10.79
C GLU A 438 -16.87 9.16 11.97
N ASN A 439 -16.27 8.95 13.14
CA ASN A 439 -17.02 8.63 14.35
C ASN A 439 -17.52 9.93 15.02
N PRO A 440 -18.85 10.15 15.13
CA PRO A 440 -19.40 11.31 15.83
C PRO A 440 -18.96 11.39 17.30
N GLY A 441 -18.59 10.26 17.90
CA GLY A 441 -18.09 10.16 19.28
C GLY A 441 -16.60 10.50 19.44
N GLY A 442 -15.88 10.72 18.33
CA GLY A 442 -14.46 11.01 18.34
C GLY A 442 -13.58 9.85 18.80
N MET A 443 -12.30 10.16 18.99
CA MET A 443 -11.23 9.20 19.26
C MET A 443 -11.47 8.32 20.51
N ASP A 444 -12.06 8.88 21.57
CA ASP A 444 -12.36 8.12 22.79
C ASP A 444 -13.44 7.06 22.58
N ALA A 445 -14.39 7.32 21.68
CA ALA A 445 -15.40 6.35 21.30
C ALA A 445 -14.79 5.21 20.46
N ASP A 446 -13.81 5.53 19.60
CA ASP A 446 -13.07 4.51 18.83
C ASP A 446 -12.29 3.59 19.76
N VAL A 447 -11.52 4.14 20.70
CA VAL A 447 -10.79 3.34 21.71
C VAL A 447 -11.75 2.50 22.55
N THR A 448 -12.89 3.08 22.97
CA THR A 448 -13.94 2.34 23.69
C THR A 448 -14.48 1.17 22.85
N SER A 449 -14.63 1.37 21.54
CA SER A 449 -15.15 0.36 20.63
C SER A 449 -14.16 -0.78 20.43
N MET A 450 -12.86 -0.46 20.28
CA MET A 450 -11.77 -1.44 20.23
C MET A 450 -11.76 -2.32 21.47
N VAL A 451 -11.86 -1.72 22.66
CA VAL A 451 -11.89 -2.47 23.92
C VAL A 451 -13.10 -3.39 23.98
N ARG A 452 -14.32 -2.83 23.84
CA ARG A 452 -15.56 -3.57 24.12
C ARG A 452 -15.91 -4.60 23.06
N TYR A 453 -15.61 -4.33 21.80
CA TYR A 453 -16.14 -5.09 20.67
C TYR A 453 -15.09 -5.90 19.92
N GLU A 454 -13.80 -5.67 20.16
CA GLU A 454 -12.72 -6.43 19.52
C GLU A 454 -11.85 -7.16 20.56
N LEU A 455 -11.26 -6.44 21.51
CA LEU A 455 -10.29 -7.00 22.46
C LEU A 455 -10.96 -7.83 23.57
N GLU A 456 -12.04 -7.33 24.18
CA GLU A 456 -12.75 -8.08 25.21
C GLU A 456 -13.30 -9.44 24.69
N PRO A 457 -14.01 -9.52 23.55
CA PRO A 457 -14.44 -10.80 23.00
C PRO A 457 -13.27 -11.75 22.71
N LEU A 458 -12.17 -11.23 22.17
CA LEU A 458 -10.97 -12.02 21.89
C LEU A 458 -10.37 -12.63 23.18
N VAL A 459 -10.24 -11.83 24.24
CA VAL A 459 -9.74 -12.30 25.54
C VAL A 459 -10.67 -13.34 26.17
N ARG A 460 -12.00 -13.19 26.00
CA ARG A 460 -12.97 -14.20 26.45
C ARG A 460 -12.80 -15.53 25.74
N GLU A 461 -12.47 -15.52 24.45
CA GLU A 461 -12.19 -16.73 23.69
C GLU A 461 -10.87 -17.39 24.12
N TYR A 462 -9.85 -16.59 24.47
CA TYR A 462 -8.54 -17.12 24.88
C TYR A 462 -8.61 -17.86 26.21
N TRP A 463 -9.26 -17.28 27.22
CA TRP A 463 -9.37 -17.88 28.56
C TRP A 463 -10.77 -18.40 28.87
N PHE A 464 -11.43 -19.04 27.89
CA PHE A 464 -12.79 -19.57 28.08
C PHE A 464 -12.87 -20.63 29.21
N ASP A 465 -11.78 -21.36 29.45
CA ASP A 465 -11.63 -22.39 30.47
C ASP A 465 -10.89 -21.91 31.72
N ASN A 466 -10.44 -20.65 31.76
CA ASN A 466 -9.78 -20.03 32.90
C ASN A 466 -10.46 -18.70 33.30
N PRO A 467 -11.59 -18.74 34.03
CA PRO A 467 -12.36 -17.55 34.39
C PRO A 467 -11.57 -16.50 35.18
N ALA A 468 -10.62 -16.93 36.02
CA ALA A 468 -9.82 -16.01 36.82
C ALA A 468 -8.90 -15.14 35.94
N ALA A 469 -8.14 -15.78 35.03
CA ALA A 469 -7.28 -15.05 34.08
C ALA A 469 -8.09 -14.21 33.09
N MET A 470 -9.25 -14.71 32.67
CA MET A 470 -10.19 -13.97 31.83
C MET A 470 -10.68 -12.70 32.51
N ASP A 471 -11.22 -12.80 33.73
CA ASP A 471 -11.78 -11.66 34.47
C ASP A 471 -10.70 -10.63 34.81
N GLU A 472 -9.51 -11.06 35.21
CA GLU A 472 -8.36 -10.17 35.45
C GLU A 472 -7.96 -9.40 34.18
N SER A 473 -7.88 -10.10 33.05
CA SER A 473 -7.50 -9.52 31.76
C SER A 473 -8.55 -8.55 31.21
N ILE A 474 -9.83 -8.90 31.36
CA ILE A 474 -10.95 -8.01 31.00
C ILE A 474 -10.96 -6.78 31.90
N HIS A 475 -10.76 -6.93 33.20
CA HIS A 475 -10.74 -5.80 34.13
C HIS A 475 -9.63 -4.78 33.78
N GLU A 476 -8.45 -5.27 33.36
CA GLU A 476 -7.40 -4.38 32.87
C GLU A 476 -7.76 -3.67 31.56
N LEU A 477 -8.42 -4.35 30.62
CA LEU A 477 -8.93 -3.69 29.41
C LEU A 477 -10.00 -2.64 29.75
N GLU A 478 -10.93 -2.97 30.64
CA GLU A 478 -12.00 -2.07 31.08
C GLU A 478 -11.46 -0.85 31.85
N SER A 479 -10.25 -0.92 32.41
CA SER A 479 -9.60 0.24 33.05
C SER A 479 -9.34 1.40 32.08
N ILE A 480 -9.36 1.15 30.78
CA ILE A 480 -9.22 2.17 29.72
C ILE A 480 -10.55 2.87 29.44
N LEU A 481 -11.68 2.33 29.87
CA LEU A 481 -13.01 2.84 29.56
C LEU A 481 -13.35 4.14 30.35
N PRO A 482 -14.29 4.97 29.86
CA PRO A 482 -14.61 6.27 30.47
C PRO A 482 -15.27 6.16 31.85
#